data_AF-A0A3C0GIG8-F1
#
_entry.id   AF-A0A3C0GIG8-F1
#
_cell.length_a   1.000
_cell.length_b   1.000
_cell.length_c   1.000
_cell.angle_alpha   90.00
_cell.angle_beta   90.00
_cell.angle_gamma   90.00
#
_symmetry.space_group_name_H-M   'P 1'
#
loop_
_entity.id
_entity.type
_entity.pdbx_description
1 polymer ?
#
loop_
_entity_poly.entity_id
_entity_poly.type
_entity_poly.pdbx_seq_one_letter_code
_entity_poly.pdbx_strand_id
1 'polypeptide(L)'
;MALTSEKIKEYIIFQTNRSITHFYKKYLNIIEDVSKDHDIMLLKVQQETSKEFADSVNYMTAEKYHYIRKKILDGGNEISRELEKSLDKLDISL
;
A
#
# COMPACT_ATOMS: atom_id res chain seq x y z
N MET A 1 -17.47 -33.91 -6.83
CA MET A 1 -17.03 -33.81 -5.42
C MET A 1 -17.50 -32.46 -4.91
N ALA A 2 -18.27 -32.41 -3.82
CA ALA A 2 -18.57 -31.13 -3.17
C ALA A 2 -17.26 -30.48 -2.70
N LEU A 3 -17.11 -29.17 -2.88
CA LEU A 3 -16.00 -28.44 -2.28
C LEU A 3 -16.18 -28.49 -0.75
N THR A 4 -15.15 -28.92 -0.04
CA THR A 4 -15.17 -28.86 1.43
C THR A 4 -15.11 -27.40 1.88
N SER A 5 -15.67 -27.09 3.06
CA SER A 5 -15.58 -25.76 3.67
C SER A 5 -14.15 -25.20 3.63
N GLU A 6 -13.18 -26.05 3.94
CA GLU A 6 -11.75 -25.70 3.92
C GLU A 6 -11.27 -25.23 2.55
N LYS A 7 -11.62 -25.95 1.47
CA LYS A 7 -11.22 -25.56 0.10
C LYS A 7 -11.86 -24.25 -0.33
N ILE A 8 -13.08 -23.95 0.18
CA ILE A 8 -13.75 -22.68 -0.09
C ILE A 8 -13.01 -21.54 0.63
N LYS A 9 -12.63 -21.74 1.90
CA LYS A 9 -11.85 -20.78 2.67
C LYS A 9 -10.49 -20.50 2.02
N GLU A 10 -9.75 -21.54 1.65
CA GLU A 10 -8.47 -21.42 0.94
C GLU A 10 -8.62 -20.60 -0.34
N TYR A 11 -9.66 -20.87 -1.14
CA TYR A 11 -9.93 -20.12 -2.36
C TYR A 11 -10.22 -18.63 -2.08
N ILE A 12 -11.05 -18.33 -1.08
CA ILE A 12 -11.38 -16.95 -0.69
C ILE A 12 -10.14 -16.22 -0.18
N ILE A 13 -9.33 -16.85 0.68
CA ILE A 13 -8.07 -16.29 1.19
C ILE A 13 -7.16 -15.97 0.01
N PHE A 14 -6.96 -16.92 -0.90
CA PHE A 14 -6.10 -16.74 -2.06
C PHE A 14 -6.54 -15.56 -2.93
N GLN A 15 -7.83 -15.49 -3.31
CA GLN A 15 -8.32 -14.43 -4.19
C GLN A 15 -8.29 -13.06 -3.51
N THR A 16 -8.64 -13.01 -2.23
CA THR A 16 -8.64 -11.74 -1.49
C THR A 16 -7.21 -11.26 -1.25
N ASN A 17 -6.27 -12.13 -0.85
CA ASN A 17 -4.86 -11.78 -0.68
C ASN A 17 -4.22 -11.29 -1.99
N ARG A 18 -4.58 -11.90 -3.13
CA ARG A 18 -4.18 -11.41 -4.46
C ARG A 18 -4.72 -10.00 -4.73
N SER A 19 -5.98 -9.75 -4.39
CA SER A 19 -6.62 -8.44 -4.58
C SER A 19 -6.03 -7.36 -3.67
N ILE A 20 -5.80 -7.66 -2.39
CA ILE A 20 -5.10 -6.80 -1.43
C ILE A 20 -3.70 -6.48 -1.93
N THR A 21 -2.98 -7.49 -2.44
CA THR A 21 -1.65 -7.32 -3.01
C THR A 21 -1.63 -6.38 -4.20
N HIS A 22 -2.59 -6.55 -5.11
CA HIS A 22 -2.73 -5.66 -6.24
C HIS A 22 -3.05 -4.22 -5.79
N PHE A 23 -3.93 -4.09 -4.80
CA PHE A 23 -4.35 -2.81 -4.24
C PHE A 23 -3.15 -2.06 -3.65
N TYR A 24 -2.42 -2.61 -2.68
CA TYR A 24 -1.31 -1.86 -2.09
C TYR A 24 -0.20 -1.57 -3.10
N LYS A 25 0.05 -2.43 -4.10
CA LYS A 25 0.99 -2.12 -5.20
C LYS A 25 0.57 -0.88 -5.98
N LYS A 26 -0.73 -0.71 -6.24
CA LYS A 26 -1.25 0.52 -6.86
C LYS A 26 -0.98 1.74 -6.00
N TYR A 27 -1.15 1.67 -4.67
CA TYR A 27 -0.80 2.78 -3.78
C TYR A 27 0.71 3.05 -3.73
N LEU A 28 1.55 2.02 -3.81
CA LEU A 28 3.00 2.19 -3.92
C LEU A 28 3.40 2.93 -5.19
N ASN A 29 2.72 2.68 -6.31
CA ASN A 29 2.93 3.45 -7.54
C ASN A 29 2.46 4.90 -7.37
N ILE A 30 1.27 5.12 -6.78
CA ILE A 30 0.75 6.48 -6.54
C ILE A 30 1.71 7.30 -5.68
N ILE A 31 2.26 6.74 -4.60
CA ILE A 31 3.22 7.49 -3.76
C ILE A 31 4.55 7.73 -4.47
N GLU A 32 4.95 6.84 -5.37
CA GLU A 32 6.13 7.06 -6.22
C GLU A 32 5.90 8.21 -7.20
N ASP A 33 4.73 8.27 -7.83
CA ASP A 33 4.36 9.37 -8.73
C ASP A 33 4.29 10.71 -7.96
N VAL A 34 3.67 10.73 -6.78
CA VAL A 34 3.63 11.92 -5.92
C VAL A 34 5.04 12.36 -5.49
N SER A 35 5.94 11.41 -5.23
CA SER A 35 7.35 11.74 -4.92
C SER A 35 8.04 12.42 -6.10
N LYS A 36 7.85 11.90 -7.32
CA LYS A 36 8.42 12.50 -8.54
C LYS A 36 7.84 13.88 -8.82
N ASP A 37 6.53 14.06 -8.65
CA ASP A 37 5.87 15.35 -8.82
C ASP A 37 6.38 16.38 -7.81
N HIS A 38 6.62 15.94 -6.56
CA HIS A 38 7.23 16.77 -5.53
C HIS A 38 8.67 17.17 -5.89
N ASP A 39 9.48 16.25 -6.42
CA ASP A 39 10.84 16.56 -6.87
C ASP A 39 10.82 17.61 -8.00
N ILE A 40 9.90 17.48 -8.96
CA ILE A 40 9.71 18.47 -10.03
C ILE A 40 9.27 19.82 -9.46
N MET A 41 8.39 19.83 -8.47
CA MET A 41 7.95 21.04 -7.78
C MET A 41 9.13 21.74 -7.07
N LEU A 42 9.98 21.00 -6.36
CA LEU A 42 11.17 21.55 -5.71
C LEU A 42 12.14 22.17 -6.70
N LEU A 43 12.33 21.57 -7.88
CA LEU A 43 13.16 22.17 -8.94
C LEU A 43 12.61 23.52 -9.40
N LYS A 44 11.29 23.67 -9.55
CA LYS A 44 10.65 24.95 -9.89
C LYS A 44 10.81 25.97 -8.77
N VAL A 45 10.65 25.57 -7.51
CA VAL A 45 10.88 26.45 -6.36
C VAL A 45 12.32 26.93 -6.32
N GLN A 46 13.29 26.03 -6.53
CA GLN A 46 14.70 26.38 -6.55
C GLN A 46 15.03 27.37 -7.67
N GLN A 47 14.41 27.25 -8.85
CA GLN A 47 14.61 28.18 -9.97
C GLN A 47 14.17 29.61 -9.64
N GLU A 48 13.09 29.77 -8.86
CA GLU A 48 12.53 31.09 -8.49
C GLU A 48 13.09 31.64 -7.18
N THR A 49 13.78 30.81 -6.38
CA THR A 49 14.25 31.17 -5.04
C THR A 49 15.73 30.83 -4.84
N SER A 50 16.03 29.81 -4.05
CA SER A 50 17.36 29.28 -3.79
C SER A 50 17.27 27.79 -3.49
N LYS A 51 18.41 27.09 -3.55
CA LYS A 51 18.48 25.69 -3.16
C LYS A 51 18.18 25.51 -1.67
N GLU A 52 18.74 26.37 -0.84
CA GLU A 52 18.54 26.34 0.62
C GLU A 52 17.06 26.50 0.99
N PHE A 53 16.34 27.40 0.29
CA PHE A 53 14.91 27.56 0.50
C PHE A 53 14.13 26.32 0.04
N ALA A 54 14.40 25.79 -1.16
CA ALA A 54 13.77 24.58 -1.66
C ALA A 54 13.97 23.39 -0.71
N ASP A 55 15.19 23.20 -0.21
CA ASP A 55 15.51 22.17 0.78
C ASP A 55 14.74 22.38 2.09
N SER A 56 14.58 23.63 2.54
CA SER A 56 13.82 23.95 3.77
C SER A 56 12.32 23.67 3.69
N VAL A 57 11.75 23.69 2.48
CA VAL A 57 10.33 23.37 2.22
C VAL A 57 10.12 21.94 1.71
N ASN A 58 11.20 21.13 1.64
CA ASN A 58 11.12 19.75 1.20
C ASN A 58 10.37 18.88 2.22
N TYR A 59 9.09 18.62 1.94
CA TYR A 59 8.25 17.77 2.77
C TYR A 59 8.35 16.27 2.41
N MET A 60 8.47 15.91 1.13
CA MET A 60 8.55 14.51 0.70
C MET A 60 10.00 14.01 0.74
N THR A 61 10.58 13.99 1.94
CA THR A 61 11.92 13.42 2.14
C THR A 61 11.94 11.91 1.90
N ALA A 62 13.12 11.34 1.68
CA ALA A 62 13.28 9.88 1.57
C ALA A 62 12.72 9.15 2.81
N GLU A 63 12.93 9.70 4.01
CA GLU A 63 12.36 9.16 5.24
C GLU A 63 10.83 9.17 5.20
N LYS A 64 10.22 10.28 4.77
CA LYS A 64 8.76 10.41 4.66
C LYS A 64 8.20 9.41 3.64
N TYR A 65 8.84 9.29 2.49
CA TYR A 65 8.49 8.33 1.44
C TYR A 65 8.53 6.89 1.98
N HIS A 66 9.63 6.50 2.63
CA HIS A 66 9.77 5.17 3.22
C HIS A 66 8.75 4.91 4.33
N TYR A 67 8.47 5.90 5.17
CA TYR A 67 7.44 5.82 6.20
C TYR A 67 6.05 5.54 5.61
N ILE A 68 5.68 6.27 4.55
CA ILE A 68 4.37 6.09 3.88
C ILE A 68 4.31 4.71 3.21
N ARG A 69 5.37 4.29 2.50
CA ARG A 69 5.45 2.95 1.89
C ARG A 69 5.27 1.84 2.92
N LYS A 70 5.96 1.95 4.06
CA LYS A 70 5.85 0.99 5.15
C LYS A 70 4.41 0.93 5.66
N LYS A 71 3.77 2.09 5.90
CA LYS A 71 2.36 2.14 6.31
C LYS A 71 1.40 1.46 5.32
N ILE A 72 1.60 1.67 4.01
CA ILE A 72 0.79 1.02 2.97
C ILE A 72 0.92 -0.51 3.04
N LEU A 73 2.15 -1.01 3.17
CA LEU A 73 2.44 -2.44 3.27
C LEU A 73 1.90 -3.05 4.56
N ASP A 74 2.12 -2.38 5.69
CA ASP A 74 1.66 -2.84 7.00
C ASP A 74 0.12 -2.94 7.04
N GLY A 75 -0.58 -1.95 6.46
CA GLY A 75 -2.05 -1.99 6.34
C GLY A 75 -2.54 -3.12 5.44
N GLY A 76 -1.88 -3.39 4.31
CA GLY A 76 -2.20 -4.54 3.47
C GLY A 76 -2.04 -5.87 4.21
N ASN A 77 -0.93 -6.03 4.94
CA ASN A 77 -0.66 -7.23 5.73
C ASN A 77 -1.64 -7.41 6.89
N GLU A 78 -2.09 -6.31 7.51
CA GLU A 78 -3.08 -6.35 8.58
C GLU A 78 -4.43 -6.87 8.07
N ILE A 79 -4.92 -6.35 6.95
CA ILE A 79 -6.17 -6.81 6.33
C ILE A 79 -6.10 -8.30 6.00
N SER A 80 -5.00 -8.78 5.41
CA SER A 80 -4.82 -10.22 5.12
C SER A 80 -4.91 -11.09 6.38
N ARG A 81 -4.23 -10.69 7.46
CA ARG A 81 -4.28 -11.42 8.74
C ARG A 81 -5.67 -11.40 9.39
N GLU A 82 -6.38 -10.28 9.30
CA GLU A 82 -7.74 -10.16 9.83
C GLU A 82 -8.75 -11.00 9.06
N LEU A 83 -8.60 -11.08 7.73
CA LEU A 83 -9.41 -11.93 6.88
C LEU A 83 -9.26 -13.40 7.26
N GLU A 84 -8.02 -13.89 7.36
CA GLU A 84 -7.72 -15.28 7.73
C GLU A 84 -8.38 -15.63 9.09
N LYS A 85 -8.14 -14.80 10.11
CA LYS A 85 -8.76 -14.97 11.44
C LYS A 85 -10.29 -14.93 11.41
N SER A 86 -10.87 -14.17 10.50
CA SER A 86 -12.33 -14.07 10.37
C SER A 86 -12.91 -15.31 9.71
N LEU A 87 -12.26 -15.83 8.67
CA LEU A 87 -12.68 -17.05 7.97
C LEU A 87 -12.53 -18.31 8.82
N ASP A 88 -11.53 -18.36 9.71
CA ASP A 88 -11.38 -19.47 10.66
C ASP A 88 -12.61 -19.64 11.56
N LYS A 89 -13.31 -18.54 11.87
CA LYS A 89 -14.49 -18.53 12.74
C LYS A 89 -15.80 -18.85 12.02
N LEU A 90 -15.79 -18.95 10.70
CA LEU A 90 -16.98 -19.17 9.89
C LEU A 90 -17.07 -20.62 9.45
N ASP A 91 -18.27 -21.19 9.50
CA ASP A 91 -18.56 -22.45 8.83
C ASP A 91 -19.19 -22.13 7.47
N ILE A 92 -18.51 -22.50 6.39
CA ILE A 92 -18.87 -22.10 5.03
C ILE A 92 -19.28 -23.33 4.23
N SER A 93 -20.50 -23.32 3.69
CA SER A 93 -21.03 -24.36 2.80
C SER A 93 -21.62 -23.72 1.55
N LEU A 94 -21.46 -24.38 0.41
CA LEU A 94 -22.00 -23.98 -0.90
C LEU A 94 -22.93 -25.07 -1.44
#